data_AF-A0AAD6VBT2-F1
#
_entry.id   AF-A0AAD6VBT2-F1
#
_cell.length_a   1.000
_cell.length_b   1.000
_cell.length_c   1.000
_cell.angle_alpha   90.00
_cell.angle_beta   90.00
_cell.angle_gamma   90.00
#
_symmetry.space_group_name_H-M   'P 1'
#
loop_
_entity.id
_entity.type
_entity.pdbx_description
1 polymer ?
#
loop_
_entity_poly.entity_id
_entity_poly.type
_entity_poly.pdbx_seq_one_letter_code
_entity_poly.pdbx_strand_id
1 'polypeptide(L)'
;VEEFEEIYYQRMPSRLHFVRQSIHQLLHLAVEIIRLGPGAYYTQWTMERTIGNLVEEMKQHSTPYANISQRACRRAQVNALKSMIPDLEQEDDLPRGAEELGDGFVLLRAKDEYNQVISGEQGDAIRDYLESVTGKRYPSTFRPSLQRWARLRLPNGQIARSAWKEERKAIQNVRMARNVQFLDAAGEEAYAEIQFFFQAEVDDETLTLALVAPYSSPDQELLDASYKALWVCSPQDDLEVIEVSSILSVVGMAPFDNSDAQVFVVPKMGLEMSSMGGAVE
;
A
#
# COMPACT_ATOMS: atom_id res chain seq x y z
N VAL A 1 -34.11 -13.02 1.99
CA VAL A 1 -33.18 -12.42 2.97
C VAL A 1 -33.26 -10.90 2.89
N GLU A 2 -33.31 -10.31 1.69
CA GLU A 2 -33.59 -8.88 1.48
C GLU A 2 -34.82 -8.36 2.23
N GLU A 3 -35.98 -9.03 2.13
CA GLU A 3 -37.19 -8.63 2.86
C GLU A 3 -37.03 -8.67 4.40
N PHE A 4 -36.25 -9.63 4.92
CA PHE A 4 -35.91 -9.67 6.34
C PHE A 4 -34.97 -8.51 6.72
N GLU A 5 -34.01 -8.21 5.84
CA GLU A 5 -33.11 -7.09 5.99
C GLU A 5 -33.86 -5.76 6.01
N GLU A 6 -34.84 -5.58 5.13
CA GLU A 6 -35.68 -4.38 5.06
C GLU A 6 -36.59 -4.21 6.28
N ILE A 7 -37.20 -5.29 6.77
CA ILE A 7 -38.18 -5.20 7.88
C ILE A 7 -37.48 -5.11 9.24
N TYR A 8 -36.47 -5.96 9.49
CA TYR A 8 -35.88 -6.13 10.82
C TYR A 8 -34.54 -5.40 10.98
N TYR A 9 -33.62 -5.51 10.02
CA TYR A 9 -32.30 -4.86 10.09
C TYR A 9 -32.37 -3.38 9.71
N GLN A 10 -33.17 -3.02 8.72
CA GLN A 10 -33.34 -1.68 8.15
C GLN A 10 -32.02 -0.99 7.79
N ARG A 11 -30.96 -1.77 7.53
CA ARG A 11 -29.59 -1.26 7.33
C ARG A 11 -29.04 -0.41 8.48
N MET A 12 -29.60 -0.58 9.69
CA MET A 12 -29.16 0.16 10.87
C MET A 12 -28.11 -0.67 11.64
N PRO A 13 -26.88 -0.15 11.86
CA PRO A 13 -25.85 -0.87 12.61
C PRO A 13 -26.30 -1.29 14.02
N SER A 14 -27.13 -0.48 14.68
CA SER A 14 -27.72 -0.79 15.99
C SER A 14 -28.61 -2.05 16.00
N ARG A 15 -29.09 -2.48 14.83
CA ARG A 15 -29.99 -3.62 14.62
C ARG A 15 -29.30 -4.84 14.03
N LEU A 16 -27.99 -4.79 13.81
CA LEU A 16 -27.22 -5.90 13.26
C LEU A 16 -27.38 -7.19 14.07
N HIS A 17 -27.60 -7.07 15.38
CA HIS A 17 -27.85 -8.19 16.28
C HIS A 17 -29.13 -8.99 15.99
N PHE A 18 -30.07 -8.47 15.19
CA PHE A 18 -31.26 -9.21 14.75
C PHE A 18 -30.96 -10.18 13.60
N VAL A 19 -29.83 -10.03 12.90
CA VAL A 19 -29.49 -10.86 11.75
C VAL A 19 -28.46 -11.90 12.16
N ARG A 20 -28.66 -13.15 11.71
CA ARG A 20 -27.61 -14.16 11.84
C ARG A 20 -26.48 -13.81 10.87
N GLN A 21 -25.30 -13.51 11.41
CA GLN A 21 -24.13 -13.06 10.64
C GLN A 21 -23.80 -13.98 9.45
N SER A 22 -23.86 -15.30 9.64
CA SER A 22 -23.62 -16.27 8.56
C SER A 22 -24.62 -16.22 7.40
N ILE A 23 -25.85 -15.73 7.65
CA ILE A 23 -26.89 -15.58 6.62
C ILE A 23 -26.77 -14.20 5.95
N HIS A 24 -26.54 -13.16 6.74
CA HIS A 24 -26.30 -11.80 6.23
C HIS A 24 -25.11 -11.76 5.27
N GLN A 25 -24.01 -12.42 5.64
CA GLN A 25 -22.80 -12.45 4.83
C GLN A 25 -23.00 -13.08 3.44
N LEU A 26 -23.98 -13.98 3.27
CA LEU A 26 -24.29 -14.58 1.96
C LEU A 26 -24.80 -13.54 0.95
N LEU A 27 -25.48 -12.49 1.41
CA LEU A 27 -25.96 -11.40 0.55
C LEU A 27 -24.82 -10.53 0.04
N HIS A 28 -23.77 -10.37 0.85
CA HIS A 28 -22.61 -9.55 0.49
C HIS A 28 -21.54 -10.35 -0.25
N LEU A 29 -21.59 -11.68 -0.20
CA LEU A 29 -20.50 -12.54 -0.70
C LEU A 29 -20.15 -12.27 -2.16
N ALA A 30 -21.13 -12.12 -3.05
CA ALA A 30 -20.86 -11.87 -4.47
C ALA A 30 -20.16 -10.52 -4.70
N VAL A 31 -20.60 -9.47 -4.02
CA VAL A 31 -20.01 -8.12 -4.11
C VAL A 31 -18.62 -8.11 -3.49
N GLU A 32 -18.45 -8.75 -2.33
CA GLU A 32 -17.15 -8.87 -1.67
C GLU A 32 -16.17 -9.74 -2.47
N ILE A 33 -16.63 -10.72 -3.26
CA ILE A 33 -15.77 -11.48 -4.18
C ILE A 33 -15.24 -10.59 -5.30
N ILE A 34 -16.06 -9.69 -5.83
CA ILE A 34 -15.61 -8.73 -6.86
C ILE A 34 -14.60 -7.75 -6.26
N ARG A 35 -14.82 -7.34 -5.01
CA ARG A 35 -14.00 -6.34 -4.32
C ARG A 35 -12.68 -6.90 -3.78
N LEU A 36 -12.73 -8.00 -3.04
CA LEU A 36 -11.60 -8.55 -2.27
C LEU A 36 -11.12 -9.91 -2.79
N GLY A 37 -11.76 -10.43 -3.83
CA GLY A 37 -11.51 -11.79 -4.32
C GLY A 37 -12.18 -12.87 -3.48
N PRO A 38 -11.91 -14.16 -3.78
CA PRO A 38 -12.54 -15.28 -3.10
C PRO A 38 -12.36 -15.28 -1.58
N GLY A 39 -13.48 -15.45 -0.85
CA GLY A 39 -13.58 -15.55 0.61
C GLY A 39 -12.45 -16.34 1.29
N ALA A 40 -12.16 -17.51 0.74
CA ALA A 40 -11.15 -18.41 1.28
C ALA A 40 -9.74 -17.77 1.33
N TYR A 41 -9.37 -16.97 0.34
CA TYR A 41 -8.00 -16.45 0.23
C TYR A 41 -7.73 -15.32 1.23
N TYR A 42 -8.62 -14.33 1.32
CA TYR A 42 -8.41 -13.22 2.24
C TYR A 42 -8.70 -13.59 3.71
N THR A 43 -9.64 -14.52 3.96
CA THR A 43 -9.88 -15.03 5.32
C THR A 43 -8.72 -15.91 5.80
N GLN A 44 -8.11 -16.73 4.93
CA GLN A 44 -6.94 -17.53 5.29
C GLN A 44 -5.80 -16.64 5.78
N TRP A 45 -5.47 -15.57 5.05
CA TRP A 45 -4.45 -14.62 5.48
C TRP A 45 -4.76 -14.02 6.87
N THR A 46 -5.99 -13.57 7.08
CA THR A 46 -6.43 -12.97 8.36
C THR A 46 -6.35 -13.97 9.51
N MET A 47 -6.76 -15.22 9.26
CA MET A 47 -6.69 -16.32 10.21
C MET A 47 -5.24 -16.68 10.56
N GLU A 48 -4.37 -16.87 9.56
CA GLU A 48 -2.94 -17.19 9.78
C GLU A 48 -2.22 -16.08 10.55
N ARG A 49 -2.49 -14.81 10.21
CA ARG A 49 -1.97 -13.65 10.94
C ARG A 49 -2.44 -13.65 12.39
N THR A 50 -3.72 -13.94 12.63
CA THR A 50 -4.30 -14.03 13.97
C THR A 50 -3.70 -15.17 14.78
N ILE A 51 -3.53 -16.33 14.16
CA ILE A 51 -2.86 -17.49 14.78
C ILE A 51 -1.43 -17.11 15.18
N GLY A 52 -0.63 -16.54 14.27
CA GLY A 52 0.73 -16.10 14.57
C GLY A 52 0.80 -15.14 15.75
N ASN A 53 -0.08 -14.12 15.76
CA ASN A 53 -0.14 -13.15 16.84
C ASN A 53 -0.54 -13.79 18.19
N LEU A 54 -1.51 -14.71 18.20
CA LEU A 54 -1.93 -15.41 19.42
C LEU A 54 -0.85 -16.36 19.93
N VAL A 55 -0.11 -17.00 19.03
CA VAL A 55 1.03 -17.85 19.36
C VAL A 55 2.18 -17.04 19.97
N GLU A 56 2.48 -15.85 19.45
CA GLU A 56 3.47 -14.93 20.05
C GLU A 56 3.11 -14.50 21.48
N GLU A 57 1.81 -14.41 21.79
CA GLU A 57 1.31 -14.09 23.14
C GLU A 57 1.25 -15.28 24.09
N MET A 58 1.39 -16.50 23.58
CA MET A 58 1.35 -17.73 24.37
C MET A 58 2.66 -17.90 25.14
N LYS A 59 2.68 -17.38 26.37
CA LYS A 59 3.87 -17.42 27.26
C LYS A 59 3.82 -18.53 28.32
N GLN A 60 2.75 -19.32 28.39
CA GLN A 60 2.55 -20.36 29.41
C GLN A 60 2.37 -21.76 28.80
N HIS A 61 3.31 -22.66 29.08
CA HIS A 61 3.35 -24.01 28.51
C HIS A 61 2.54 -25.07 29.29
N SER A 62 2.15 -24.79 30.55
CA SER A 62 1.43 -25.76 31.39
C SER A 62 -0.08 -25.87 31.08
N THR A 63 -0.71 -24.78 30.65
CA THR A 63 -2.15 -24.71 30.31
C THR A 63 -2.37 -23.86 29.05
N PRO A 64 -1.85 -24.29 27.88
CA PRO A 64 -1.80 -23.47 26.68
C PRO A 64 -3.19 -23.05 26.18
N TYR A 65 -4.17 -23.95 26.20
CA TYR A 65 -5.54 -23.65 25.75
C TYR A 65 -6.24 -22.59 26.61
N ALA A 66 -6.10 -22.67 27.94
CA ALA A 66 -6.68 -21.68 28.84
C ALA A 66 -6.01 -20.31 28.65
N ASN A 67 -4.69 -20.29 28.47
CA ASN A 67 -3.93 -19.07 28.22
C ASN A 67 -4.34 -18.39 26.90
N ILE A 68 -4.38 -19.16 25.79
CA ILE A 68 -4.81 -18.65 24.48
C ILE A 68 -6.26 -18.14 24.54
N SER A 69 -7.17 -18.88 25.18
CA SER A 69 -8.58 -18.47 25.31
C SER A 69 -8.70 -17.12 26.02
N GLN A 70 -7.93 -16.91 27.09
CA GLN A 70 -7.91 -15.63 27.82
C GLN A 70 -7.29 -14.51 26.98
N ARG A 71 -6.22 -14.77 26.22
CA ARG A 71 -5.59 -13.81 25.30
C ARG A 71 -6.54 -13.37 24.19
N ALA A 72 -7.18 -14.34 23.52
CA ALA A 72 -8.16 -14.08 22.47
C ALA A 72 -9.35 -13.28 23.00
N CYS A 73 -9.90 -13.64 24.16
CA CYS A 73 -11.00 -12.90 24.81
C CYS A 73 -10.60 -11.46 25.13
N ARG A 74 -9.44 -11.24 25.74
CA ARG A 74 -8.95 -9.90 26.05
C ARG A 74 -8.75 -9.05 24.79
N ARG A 75 -8.18 -9.62 23.73
CA ARG A 75 -8.01 -8.92 22.44
C ARG A 75 -9.36 -8.55 21.83
N ALA A 76 -10.33 -9.47 21.83
CA ALA A 76 -11.67 -9.18 21.34
C ALA A 76 -12.34 -8.05 22.13
N GLN A 77 -12.19 -8.05 23.46
CA GLN A 77 -12.70 -6.97 24.32
C GLN A 77 -12.03 -5.62 24.04
N VAL A 78 -10.69 -5.59 23.91
CA VAL A 78 -9.96 -4.35 23.58
C VAL A 78 -10.34 -3.83 22.21
N ASN A 79 -10.42 -4.69 21.19
CA ASN A 79 -10.84 -4.30 19.85
C ASN A 79 -12.29 -3.77 19.84
N ALA A 80 -13.20 -4.40 20.61
CA ALA A 80 -14.56 -3.90 20.77
C ALA A 80 -14.58 -2.52 21.42
N LEU A 81 -13.79 -2.30 22.49
CA LEU A 81 -13.69 -0.99 23.14
C LEU A 81 -13.11 0.08 22.21
N LYS A 82 -12.04 -0.22 21.47
CA LYS A 82 -11.47 0.69 20.47
C LYS A 82 -12.48 1.03 19.37
N SER A 83 -13.24 0.03 18.90
CA SER A 83 -14.29 0.25 17.90
C SER A 83 -15.47 1.08 18.44
N MET A 84 -15.81 0.95 19.72
CA MET A 84 -16.89 1.72 20.35
C MET A 84 -16.46 3.13 20.75
N ILE A 85 -15.18 3.33 21.06
CA ILE A 85 -14.61 4.59 21.53
C ILE A 85 -13.26 4.77 20.81
N PRO A 86 -13.27 5.31 19.57
CA PRO A 86 -12.06 5.49 18.77
C PRO A 86 -10.98 6.31 19.48
N ASP A 87 -11.37 7.28 20.31
CA ASP A 87 -10.46 8.12 21.11
C ASP A 87 -9.55 7.34 22.08
N LEU A 88 -9.86 6.06 22.37
CA LEU A 88 -8.99 5.19 23.16
C LEU A 88 -7.76 4.70 22.37
N GLU A 89 -7.81 4.76 21.05
CA GLU A 89 -6.67 4.44 20.19
C GLU A 89 -5.71 5.62 20.17
N GLN A 90 -4.57 5.46 20.86
CA GLN A 90 -3.48 6.42 20.75
C GLN A 90 -2.87 6.32 19.35
N GLU A 91 -2.75 7.44 18.67
CA GLU A 91 -1.94 7.52 17.46
C GLU A 91 -0.49 7.25 17.83
N ASP A 92 0.18 6.36 17.10
CA ASP A 92 1.60 6.13 17.28
C ASP A 92 2.37 7.42 16.95
N ASP A 93 3.15 7.93 17.91
CA ASP A 93 4.06 9.05 17.67
C ASP A 93 4.95 8.76 16.45
N LEU A 94 5.12 9.76 15.59
CA LEU A 94 6.00 9.62 14.45
C LEU A 94 7.44 9.36 14.91
N PRO A 95 8.16 8.42 14.28
CA PRO A 95 9.51 8.12 14.66
C PRO A 95 10.40 9.34 14.44
N ARG A 96 11.40 9.54 15.31
CA ARG A 96 12.34 10.66 15.22
C ARG A 96 12.95 10.79 13.82
N GLY A 97 12.84 11.99 13.25
CA GLY A 97 13.36 12.30 11.91
C GLY A 97 12.45 11.85 10.77
N ALA A 98 11.20 11.48 11.07
CA ALA A 98 10.12 11.51 10.10
C ALA A 98 9.72 12.96 9.77
N GLU A 99 9.20 13.15 8.58
CA GLU A 99 8.76 14.45 8.06
C GLU A 99 7.37 14.31 7.47
N GLU A 100 6.42 15.04 8.04
CA GLU A 100 5.02 15.02 7.64
C GLU A 100 4.78 15.99 6.49
N LEU A 101 4.15 15.50 5.42
CA LEU A 101 3.99 16.23 4.16
C LEU A 101 2.59 16.82 3.99
N GLY A 102 1.63 16.43 4.85
CA GLY A 102 0.20 16.67 4.64
C GLY A 102 -0.50 15.46 4.03
N ASP A 103 -1.84 15.50 4.03
CA ASP A 103 -2.72 14.47 3.45
C ASP A 103 -2.47 13.03 3.91
N GLY A 104 -1.84 12.85 5.07
CA GLY A 104 -1.47 11.54 5.63
C GLY A 104 -0.14 10.97 5.13
N PHE A 105 0.56 11.66 4.22
CA PHE A 105 1.88 11.26 3.75
C PHE A 105 2.99 11.63 4.73
N VAL A 106 3.93 10.70 4.97
CA VAL A 106 5.07 10.93 5.86
C VAL A 106 6.35 10.31 5.31
N LEU A 107 7.40 11.11 5.11
CA LEU A 107 8.74 10.61 4.84
C LEU A 107 9.36 10.03 6.12
N LEU A 108 10.00 8.87 6.03
CA LEU A 108 10.60 8.20 7.19
C LEU A 108 12.13 8.21 7.11
N ARG A 109 12.80 8.44 8.25
CA ARG A 109 14.24 8.72 8.48
C ARG A 109 15.29 7.90 7.72
N ALA A 110 14.97 6.82 7.02
CA ALA A 110 15.93 6.11 6.19
C ALA A 110 16.35 6.97 4.97
N LYS A 111 17.13 8.03 5.22
CA LYS A 111 17.58 9.04 4.25
C LYS A 111 19.10 9.20 4.21
N ASP A 112 19.59 9.84 3.16
CA ASP A 112 20.99 10.28 3.07
C ASP A 112 21.29 11.34 4.15
N GLU A 113 22.50 11.30 4.70
CA GLU A 113 22.93 12.27 5.73
C GLU A 113 23.20 13.66 5.14
N TYR A 114 23.72 13.68 3.90
CA TYR A 114 24.08 14.89 3.15
C TYR A 114 23.57 14.78 1.72
N ASN A 115 23.39 15.91 1.05
CA ASN A 115 23.01 15.92 -0.36
C ASN A 115 24.02 15.12 -1.19
N GLN A 116 23.49 14.29 -2.06
CA GLN A 116 24.25 13.49 -3.01
C GLN A 116 24.05 14.07 -4.40
N VAL A 117 25.13 14.13 -5.17
CA VAL A 117 25.06 14.46 -6.59
C VAL A 117 24.53 13.24 -7.33
N ILE A 118 23.39 13.39 -7.99
CA ILE A 118 22.78 12.32 -8.78
C ILE A 118 23.24 12.45 -10.23
N SER A 119 23.75 11.36 -10.80
CA SER A 119 24.33 11.31 -12.14
C SER A 119 23.76 10.17 -12.97
N GLY A 120 24.04 10.20 -14.28
CA GLY A 120 23.48 9.26 -15.24
C GLY A 120 22.00 9.49 -15.48
N GLU A 121 21.31 8.44 -15.93
CA GLU A 121 19.88 8.47 -16.29
C GLU A 121 18.99 8.98 -15.16
N GLN A 122 19.32 8.65 -13.91
CA GLN A 122 18.60 9.17 -12.73
C GLN A 122 18.66 10.70 -12.64
N GLY A 123 19.84 11.28 -12.91
CA GLY A 123 20.02 12.73 -12.89
C GLY A 123 19.38 13.41 -14.10
N ASP A 124 19.38 12.72 -15.24
CA ASP A 124 18.75 13.18 -16.48
C ASP A 124 17.22 13.23 -16.32
N ALA A 125 16.57 12.18 -15.80
CA ALA A 125 15.13 12.17 -15.52
C ALA A 125 14.71 13.28 -14.54
N ILE A 126 15.49 13.51 -13.48
CA ILE A 126 15.22 14.59 -12.52
C ILE A 126 15.40 15.96 -13.17
N ARG A 127 16.42 16.15 -14.02
CA ARG A 127 16.57 17.40 -14.78
C ARG A 127 15.34 17.61 -15.66
N ASP A 128 14.96 16.62 -16.44
CA ASP A 128 13.88 16.74 -17.43
C ASP A 128 12.53 17.06 -16.74
N TYR A 129 12.28 16.49 -15.56
CA TYR A 129 11.15 16.88 -14.70
C TYR A 129 11.25 18.33 -14.20
N LEU A 130 12.41 18.76 -13.70
CA LEU A 130 12.58 20.14 -13.24
C LEU A 130 12.41 21.15 -14.40
N GLU A 131 12.85 20.80 -15.61
CA GLU A 131 12.64 21.63 -16.81
C GLU A 131 11.15 21.74 -17.17
N SER A 132 10.40 20.64 -17.05
CA SER A 132 8.97 20.62 -17.38
C SER A 132 8.15 21.46 -16.41
N VAL A 133 8.46 21.42 -15.11
CA VAL A 133 7.71 22.16 -14.08
C VAL A 133 8.13 23.63 -14.01
N THR A 134 9.43 23.94 -14.10
CA THR A 134 9.91 25.34 -13.98
C THR A 134 9.90 26.11 -15.30
N GLY A 135 9.83 25.42 -16.44
CA GLY A 135 10.06 25.99 -17.77
C GLY A 135 11.50 26.49 -18.01
N LYS A 136 12.41 26.31 -17.03
CA LYS A 136 13.83 26.67 -17.15
C LYS A 136 14.56 25.56 -17.88
N ARG A 137 15.56 25.91 -18.70
CA ARG A 137 16.46 24.93 -19.30
C ARG A 137 17.73 24.82 -18.48
N TYR A 138 18.10 23.61 -18.11
CA TYR A 138 19.36 23.29 -17.46
C TYR A 138 20.35 22.77 -18.50
N PRO A 139 21.66 23.02 -18.33
CA PRO A 139 22.66 22.44 -19.21
C PRO A 139 22.68 20.91 -19.08
N SER A 140 23.08 20.19 -20.13
CA SER A 140 23.22 18.72 -20.08
C SER A 140 24.23 18.22 -19.04
N THR A 141 25.12 19.10 -18.58
CA THR A 141 26.06 18.86 -17.48
C THR A 141 25.46 19.09 -16.10
N PHE A 142 24.22 19.57 -15.99
CA PHE A 142 23.53 19.76 -14.73
C PHE A 142 23.37 18.41 -14.02
N ARG A 143 23.71 18.38 -12.73
CA ARG A 143 23.58 17.21 -11.88
C ARG A 143 22.88 17.64 -10.59
N PRO A 144 21.65 17.17 -10.33
CA PRO A 144 20.92 17.60 -9.15
C PRO A 144 21.62 17.10 -7.88
N SER A 145 21.59 17.92 -6.83
CA SER A 145 22.19 17.66 -5.52
C SER A 145 21.08 17.61 -4.47
N LEU A 146 20.75 16.40 -3.99
CA LEU A 146 19.56 16.15 -3.16
C LEU A 146 19.78 15.04 -2.14
N GLN A 147 18.91 14.95 -1.13
CA GLN A 147 18.90 13.83 -0.19
C GLN A 147 17.91 12.77 -0.68
N ARG A 148 18.36 11.51 -0.81
CA ARG A 148 17.46 10.40 -1.07
C ARG A 148 16.83 9.92 0.22
N TRP A 149 15.54 9.63 0.17
CA TRP A 149 14.76 8.99 1.21
C TRP A 149 14.31 7.61 0.72
N ALA A 150 14.31 6.63 1.61
CA ALA A 150 14.04 5.24 1.25
C ALA A 150 12.64 4.76 1.61
N ARG A 151 11.85 5.58 2.29
CA ARG A 151 10.58 5.18 2.87
C ARG A 151 9.59 6.33 2.90
N LEU A 152 8.38 6.04 2.45
CA LEU A 152 7.23 6.92 2.50
C LEU A 152 6.06 6.13 3.12
N ARG A 153 5.42 6.70 4.16
CA ARG A 153 4.13 6.23 4.64
C ARG A 153 3.06 6.90 3.79
N LEU A 154 2.18 6.09 3.19
CA LEU A 154 1.02 6.53 2.43
C LEU A 154 -0.16 6.84 3.39
N PRO A 155 -1.20 7.56 2.94
CA PRO A 155 -2.36 7.91 3.76
C PRO A 155 -3.10 6.67 4.27
N ASN A 156 -3.08 5.60 3.50
CA ASN A 156 -3.64 4.30 3.88
C ASN A 156 -2.79 3.55 4.94
N GLY A 157 -1.67 4.13 5.41
CA GLY A 157 -0.78 3.53 6.42
C GLY A 157 0.23 2.53 5.86
N GLN A 158 0.20 2.21 4.56
CA GLN A 158 1.24 1.40 3.94
C GLN A 158 2.57 2.15 3.93
N ILE A 159 3.67 1.41 4.05
CA ILE A 159 5.01 1.96 3.91
C ILE A 159 5.56 1.52 2.56
N ALA A 160 5.60 2.44 1.61
CA ALA A 160 6.34 2.31 0.37
C ALA A 160 7.84 2.44 0.67
N ARG A 161 8.65 1.64 -0.01
CA ARG A 161 10.10 1.55 0.16
C ARG A 161 10.79 1.78 -1.17
N SER A 162 12.10 1.94 -1.14
CA SER A 162 12.88 2.19 -2.35
C SER A 162 13.88 1.08 -2.67
N ALA A 163 14.10 0.86 -3.97
CA ALA A 163 15.11 -0.05 -4.50
C ALA A 163 16.50 0.26 -3.90
N TRP A 164 16.87 1.54 -3.79
CA TRP A 164 18.13 2.01 -3.21
C TRP A 164 18.51 1.36 -1.85
N LYS A 165 17.53 1.02 -0.99
CA LYS A 165 17.78 0.31 0.27
C LYS A 165 17.42 -1.17 0.23
N GLU A 166 16.41 -1.58 -0.53
CA GLU A 166 15.99 -2.98 -0.54
C GLU A 166 16.96 -3.88 -1.31
N GLU A 167 17.60 -3.40 -2.38
CA GLU A 167 18.57 -4.18 -3.20
C GLU A 167 19.82 -4.60 -2.44
N ARG A 168 20.14 -3.91 -1.35
CA ARG A 168 21.27 -4.24 -0.49
C ARG A 168 21.05 -5.51 0.32
N LYS A 169 19.84 -6.06 0.29
CA LYS A 169 19.47 -7.29 0.99
C LYS A 169 19.28 -8.40 -0.05
N ALA A 170 19.67 -9.61 0.33
CA ALA A 170 19.38 -10.79 -0.49
C ALA A 170 17.87 -10.98 -0.64
N ILE A 171 17.42 -11.40 -1.83
CA ILE A 171 15.99 -11.47 -2.19
C ILE A 171 15.15 -12.28 -1.19
N GLN A 172 15.72 -13.36 -0.63
CA GLN A 172 15.09 -14.20 0.41
C GLN A 172 14.84 -13.48 1.75
N ASN A 173 15.53 -12.36 1.99
CA ASN A 173 15.43 -11.56 3.21
C ASN A 173 14.67 -10.24 2.98
N VAL A 174 14.31 -9.94 1.73
CA VAL A 174 13.58 -8.73 1.37
C VAL A 174 12.09 -8.99 1.50
N ARG A 175 11.42 -8.21 2.34
CA ARG A 175 9.96 -8.07 2.29
C ARG A 175 9.67 -6.89 1.37
N MET A 176 9.58 -7.19 0.07
CA MET A 176 9.55 -6.20 -0.99
C MET A 176 8.34 -5.28 -0.82
N ALA A 177 8.57 -3.98 -0.84
CA ALA A 177 7.52 -2.96 -0.77
C ALA A 177 7.87 -1.73 -1.60
N ARG A 178 8.61 -1.94 -2.69
CA ARG A 178 9.14 -0.91 -3.57
C ARG A 178 8.32 -0.68 -4.85
N ASN A 179 7.32 -1.50 -5.12
CA ASN A 179 6.42 -1.30 -6.26
C ASN A 179 5.14 -0.61 -5.80
N VAL A 180 4.66 0.32 -6.60
CA VAL A 180 3.48 1.13 -6.29
C VAL A 180 2.53 1.21 -7.48
N GLN A 181 1.25 1.37 -7.15
CA GLN A 181 0.21 1.87 -8.03
C GLN A 181 0.14 3.40 -7.87
N PHE A 182 0.07 4.12 -8.97
CA PHE A 182 -0.04 5.58 -8.97
C PHE A 182 -0.89 6.06 -10.14
N LEU A 183 -1.31 7.33 -10.10
CA LEU A 183 -1.98 7.99 -11.23
C LEU A 183 -0.93 8.70 -12.09
N ASP A 184 -0.91 8.40 -13.38
CA ASP A 184 -0.03 9.06 -14.33
C ASP A 184 -0.49 10.50 -14.67
N ALA A 185 0.25 11.19 -15.54
CA ALA A 185 -0.08 12.55 -15.96
C ALA A 185 -1.43 12.67 -16.72
N ALA A 186 -1.95 11.56 -17.28
CA ALA A 186 -3.26 11.49 -17.90
C ALA A 186 -4.39 11.18 -16.88
N GLY A 187 -4.04 10.85 -15.64
CA GLY A 187 -4.96 10.42 -14.60
C GLY A 187 -5.34 8.95 -14.69
N GLU A 188 -4.58 8.15 -15.45
CA GLU A 188 -4.78 6.71 -15.61
C GLU A 188 -3.95 5.92 -14.61
N GLU A 189 -4.42 4.72 -14.26
CA GLU A 189 -3.69 3.85 -13.34
C GLU A 189 -2.43 3.29 -14.01
N ALA A 190 -1.30 3.52 -13.34
CA ALA A 190 -0.01 3.03 -13.74
C ALA A 190 0.72 2.38 -12.56
N TYR A 191 1.79 1.68 -12.87
CA TYR A 191 2.60 0.99 -11.88
C TYR A 191 4.08 1.27 -12.10
N ALA A 192 4.83 1.39 -11.02
CA ALA A 192 6.27 1.61 -11.10
C ALA A 192 7.02 1.05 -9.89
N GLU A 193 8.31 0.78 -10.08
CA GLU A 193 9.26 0.51 -9.00
C GLU A 193 9.91 1.81 -8.53
N ILE A 194 9.82 2.09 -7.23
CA ILE A 194 10.44 3.27 -6.63
C ILE A 194 11.94 3.07 -6.50
N GLN A 195 12.72 3.94 -7.14
CA GLN A 195 14.17 3.99 -6.99
C GLN A 195 14.58 4.68 -5.69
N PHE A 196 14.02 5.86 -5.42
CA PHE A 196 14.10 6.61 -4.16
C PHE A 196 13.13 7.80 -4.15
N PHE A 197 12.83 8.31 -2.96
CA PHE A 197 12.11 9.57 -2.76
C PHE A 197 13.10 10.72 -2.54
N PHE A 198 12.70 11.95 -2.84
CA PHE A 198 13.51 13.14 -2.58
C PHE A 198 12.62 14.39 -2.49
N GLN A 199 13.20 15.48 -2.00
CA GLN A 199 12.57 16.79 -2.01
C GLN A 199 13.35 17.73 -2.93
N ALA A 200 12.62 18.56 -3.68
CA ALA A 200 13.18 19.56 -4.57
C ALA A 200 12.50 20.91 -4.34
N GLU A 201 13.30 21.97 -4.32
CA GLU A 201 12.81 23.34 -4.23
C GLU A 201 12.50 23.85 -5.65
N VAL A 202 11.22 24.15 -5.90
CA VAL A 202 10.71 24.64 -7.18
C VAL A 202 9.89 25.90 -6.92
N ASP A 203 10.36 27.03 -7.41
CA ASP A 203 9.69 28.34 -7.33
C ASP A 203 9.15 28.68 -5.91
N ASP A 204 10.02 28.49 -4.91
CA ASP A 204 9.79 28.70 -3.46
C ASP A 204 8.83 27.68 -2.79
N GLU A 205 8.46 26.61 -3.48
CA GLU A 205 7.74 25.47 -2.92
C GLU A 205 8.62 24.20 -2.86
N THR A 206 8.58 23.51 -1.72
CA THR A 206 9.24 22.21 -1.56
C THR A 206 8.33 21.10 -2.09
N LEU A 207 8.62 20.60 -3.28
CA LEU A 207 7.93 19.42 -3.82
C LEU A 207 8.54 18.14 -3.26
N THR A 208 7.68 17.18 -2.92
CA THR A 208 8.12 15.83 -2.54
C THR A 208 7.84 14.86 -3.68
N LEU A 209 8.92 14.23 -4.16
CA LEU A 209 8.94 13.52 -5.43
C LEU A 209 9.48 12.10 -5.24
N ALA A 210 9.14 11.21 -6.16
CA ALA A 210 9.70 9.87 -6.28
C ALA A 210 10.33 9.71 -7.66
N LEU A 211 11.58 9.24 -7.69
CA LEU A 211 12.15 8.69 -8.91
C LEU A 211 11.69 7.25 -9.03
N VAL A 212 11.10 6.89 -10.17
CA VAL A 212 10.50 5.59 -10.41
C VAL A 212 10.96 5.00 -11.74
N ALA A 213 10.98 3.68 -11.82
CA ALA A 213 11.11 2.91 -13.06
C ALA A 213 9.71 2.34 -13.40
N PRO A 214 9.00 2.90 -14.39
CA PRO A 214 7.64 2.47 -14.71
C PRO A 214 7.60 1.06 -15.29
N TYR A 215 6.46 0.41 -15.12
CA TYR A 215 6.10 -0.78 -15.88
C TYR A 215 5.31 -0.38 -17.13
N SER A 216 5.34 -1.21 -18.16
CA SER A 216 4.55 -1.01 -19.37
C SER A 216 3.05 -0.99 -19.08
N SER A 217 2.27 -0.47 -20.04
CA SER A 217 0.84 -0.77 -20.14
C SER A 217 0.61 -2.30 -20.15
N PRO A 218 -0.58 -2.75 -19.70
CA PRO A 218 -0.85 -4.17 -19.59
C PRO A 218 -0.98 -4.84 -20.95
N ASP A 219 -0.72 -6.15 -20.99
CA ASP A 219 -1.16 -6.98 -22.10
C ASP A 219 -2.69 -6.96 -22.19
N GLN A 220 -3.21 -6.27 -23.20
CA GLN A 220 -4.65 -6.04 -23.35
C GLN A 220 -5.42 -7.34 -23.64
N GLU A 221 -4.82 -8.31 -24.34
CA GLU A 221 -5.47 -9.59 -24.62
C GLU A 221 -5.67 -10.39 -23.32
N LEU A 222 -4.65 -10.46 -22.47
CA LEU A 222 -4.74 -11.12 -21.17
C LEU A 222 -5.67 -10.37 -20.21
N LEU A 223 -5.62 -9.04 -20.22
CA LEU A 223 -6.49 -8.22 -19.38
C LEU A 223 -7.96 -8.44 -19.77
N ASP A 224 -8.30 -8.43 -21.05
CA ASP A 224 -9.67 -8.63 -21.51
C ASP A 224 -10.14 -10.09 -21.32
N ALA A 225 -9.28 -11.07 -21.62
CA ALA A 225 -9.58 -12.48 -21.42
C ALA A 225 -9.81 -12.84 -19.93
N SER A 226 -9.15 -12.10 -19.02
CA SER A 226 -9.31 -12.27 -17.57
C SER A 226 -10.40 -11.39 -16.95
N TYR A 227 -11.20 -10.67 -17.76
CA TYR A 227 -12.18 -9.69 -17.26
C TYR A 227 -11.56 -8.66 -16.32
N LYS A 228 -10.38 -8.15 -16.69
CA LYS A 228 -9.57 -7.16 -15.96
C LYS A 228 -8.99 -7.65 -14.63
N ALA A 229 -9.02 -8.95 -14.36
CA ALA A 229 -8.48 -9.53 -13.13
C ALA A 229 -6.95 -9.69 -13.16
N LEU A 230 -6.35 -9.80 -14.36
CA LEU A 230 -4.93 -10.06 -14.52
C LEU A 230 -4.25 -8.93 -15.30
N TRP A 231 -3.47 -8.12 -14.59
CA TRP A 231 -2.64 -7.07 -15.17
C TRP A 231 -1.21 -7.59 -15.35
N VAL A 232 -0.84 -7.98 -16.57
CA VAL A 232 0.52 -8.41 -16.91
C VAL A 232 1.26 -7.27 -17.62
N CYS A 233 2.45 -6.92 -17.17
CA CYS A 233 3.26 -5.84 -17.72
C CYS A 233 4.75 -6.18 -17.66
N SER A 234 5.58 -5.38 -18.33
CA SER A 234 7.03 -5.56 -18.36
C SER A 234 7.74 -4.37 -17.73
N PRO A 235 8.82 -4.58 -16.94
CA PRO A 235 9.68 -3.49 -16.49
C PRO A 235 10.18 -2.67 -17.68
N GLN A 236 10.24 -1.34 -17.55
CA GLN A 236 10.90 -0.46 -18.51
C GLN A 236 12.26 -0.02 -17.98
N ASP A 237 13.19 0.27 -18.89
CA ASP A 237 14.52 0.79 -18.54
C ASP A 237 14.49 2.32 -18.30
N ASP A 238 13.44 2.99 -18.76
CA ASP A 238 13.28 4.43 -18.59
C ASP A 238 13.02 4.82 -17.14
N LEU A 239 13.38 6.04 -16.77
CA LEU A 239 13.14 6.61 -15.44
C LEU A 239 12.28 7.85 -15.54
N GLU A 240 11.35 7.97 -14.60
CA GLU A 240 10.43 9.09 -14.50
C GLU A 240 10.40 9.63 -13.08
N VAL A 241 10.10 10.92 -12.94
CA VAL A 241 9.83 11.54 -11.64
C VAL A 241 8.33 11.79 -11.54
N ILE A 242 7.75 11.30 -10.44
CA ILE A 242 6.34 11.52 -10.10
C ILE A 242 6.23 12.25 -8.76
N GLU A 243 5.13 12.96 -8.55
CA GLU A 243 4.79 13.49 -7.23
C GLU A 243 4.36 12.36 -6.30
N VAL A 244 4.72 12.44 -5.01
CA VAL A 244 4.31 11.40 -4.06
C VAL A 244 2.80 11.35 -3.83
N SER A 245 2.11 12.48 -4.08
CA SER A 245 0.66 12.64 -3.97
C SER A 245 -0.11 11.74 -4.96
N SER A 246 0.49 11.36 -6.10
CA SER A 246 -0.15 10.47 -7.06
C SER A 246 -0.08 8.99 -6.66
N ILE A 247 0.73 8.63 -5.65
CA ILE A 247 0.90 7.25 -5.21
C ILE A 247 -0.32 6.81 -4.40
N LEU A 248 -1.03 5.79 -4.91
CA LEU A 248 -2.25 5.27 -4.31
C LEU A 248 -1.97 4.15 -3.31
N SER A 249 -1.14 3.19 -3.71
CA SER A 249 -0.90 2.00 -2.90
C SER A 249 0.45 1.32 -3.22
N VAL A 250 0.94 0.54 -2.28
CA VAL A 250 2.05 -0.40 -2.47
C VAL A 250 1.49 -1.70 -3.03
N VAL A 251 2.07 -2.18 -4.11
CA VAL A 251 1.70 -3.44 -4.76
C VAL A 251 2.86 -4.43 -4.76
N GLY A 252 2.56 -5.71 -4.93
CA GLY A 252 3.52 -6.72 -5.33
C GLY A 252 3.60 -6.79 -6.85
N MET A 253 4.79 -7.13 -7.36
CA MET A 253 4.98 -7.50 -8.77
C MET A 253 5.60 -8.89 -8.76
N ALA A 254 4.85 -9.88 -9.22
CA ALA A 254 5.28 -11.27 -9.24
C ALA A 254 5.61 -11.71 -10.67
N PRO A 255 6.66 -12.54 -10.88
CA PRO A 255 6.98 -13.05 -12.21
C PRO A 255 5.80 -13.77 -12.87
N PHE A 256 5.55 -13.46 -14.14
CA PHE A 256 4.54 -14.11 -14.96
C PHE A 256 5.18 -15.25 -15.79
N ASP A 257 4.55 -16.41 -15.81
CA ASP A 257 5.01 -17.61 -16.55
C ASP A 257 6.46 -18.07 -16.24
N ASN A 258 6.92 -17.88 -15.00
CA ASN A 258 8.31 -18.16 -14.56
C ASN A 258 9.40 -17.43 -15.37
N SER A 259 9.02 -16.36 -16.08
CA SER A 259 9.94 -15.44 -16.77
C SER A 259 10.06 -14.16 -15.95
N ASP A 260 11.27 -13.62 -15.84
CA ASP A 260 11.48 -12.30 -15.23
C ASP A 260 11.17 -11.14 -16.21
N ALA A 261 10.86 -11.45 -17.48
CA ALA A 261 10.57 -10.44 -18.50
C ALA A 261 9.17 -9.84 -18.38
N GLN A 262 8.24 -10.57 -17.78
CA GLN A 262 6.88 -10.14 -17.53
C GLN A 262 6.54 -10.36 -16.07
N VAL A 263 5.82 -9.42 -15.50
CA VAL A 263 5.32 -9.49 -14.13
C VAL A 263 3.83 -9.25 -14.15
N PHE A 264 3.14 -9.74 -13.13
CA PHE A 264 1.74 -9.40 -12.90
C PHE A 264 1.55 -8.70 -11.56
N VAL A 265 0.59 -7.78 -11.54
CA VAL A 265 0.27 -6.97 -10.36
C VAL A 265 -0.39 -7.85 -9.30
N VAL A 266 0.09 -7.73 -8.06
CA VAL A 266 -0.49 -8.35 -6.88
C VAL A 266 -0.87 -7.24 -5.91
N PRO A 267 -2.14 -6.81 -5.87
CA PRO A 267 -2.60 -5.82 -4.92
C PRO A 267 -2.29 -6.26 -3.49
N LYS A 268 -1.75 -5.34 -2.69
CA LYS A 268 -1.44 -5.65 -1.29
C LYS A 268 -2.72 -5.68 -0.48
N MET A 269 -3.27 -6.88 -0.33
CA MET A 269 -4.44 -7.13 0.51
C MET A 269 -4.14 -6.73 1.96
N GLY A 270 -4.97 -5.88 2.56
CA GLY A 270 -4.82 -5.55 3.98
C GLY A 270 -5.65 -4.40 4.52
N LEU A 271 -5.85 -3.33 3.75
CA LEU A 271 -6.53 -2.12 4.25
C LEU A 271 -7.99 -2.00 3.79
N GLU A 272 -8.29 -2.48 2.60
CA GLU A 272 -9.69 -2.63 2.17
C GLU A 272 -10.44 -3.69 2.99
N MET A 273 -9.73 -4.63 3.62
CA MET A 273 -10.31 -5.63 4.51
C MET A 273 -10.79 -5.05 5.85
N SER A 274 -10.27 -3.89 6.28
CA SER A 274 -10.75 -3.23 7.51
C SER A 274 -12.02 -2.42 7.31
N SER A 275 -12.39 -2.11 6.06
CA SER A 275 -13.69 -1.54 5.71
C SER A 275 -14.57 -2.62 5.08
N MET A 276 -15.50 -3.20 5.84
CA MET A 276 -16.60 -3.93 5.20
C MET A 276 -17.44 -2.93 4.41
N GLY A 277 -17.85 -3.30 3.19
CA GLY A 277 -18.67 -2.46 2.32
C GLY A 277 -20.09 -2.34 2.89
N GLY A 278 -20.25 -1.57 3.98
CA GLY A 278 -21.52 -0.94 4.28
C GLY A 278 -21.64 0.25 3.35
N ALA A 279 -22.76 0.38 2.64
CA ALA A 279 -23.04 1.55 1.84
C ALA A 279 -22.74 2.81 2.66
N VAL A 280 -21.85 3.65 2.14
CA VAL A 280 -21.69 5.03 2.60
C VAL A 280 -23.06 5.70 2.39
N GLU A 281 -23.68 6.18 3.46
CA GLU A 281 -24.74 7.19 3.36
C GLU A 281 -24.14 8.54 2.96
#